data_AF-A0A1X7M7A2-F1
#
_entry.id   AF-A0A1X7M7A2-F1
#
_cell.length_a   1.000
_cell.length_b   1.000
_cell.length_c   1.000
_cell.angle_alpha   90.00
_cell.angle_beta   90.00
_cell.angle_gamma   90.00
#
_symmetry.space_group_name_H-M   'P 1'
#
loop_
_entity.id
_entity.type
_entity.pdbx_description
1 polymer ?
#
loop_
_entity_poly.entity_id
_entity_poly.type
_entity_poly.pdbx_seq_one_letter_code
_entity_poly.pdbx_strand_id
1 'polypeptide(L)'
;MLKDNVWGSKVMSATEWATGEIPVFAQENGFWVEKEALHAAFTPAGTLQSPVVFHVTGDIPAFIRMMTDYGLPAVVTDSTPQYHTVTLKPGPGVWGRAEAVPA
;
A
#
# COMPACT_ATOMS: atom_id res chain seq x y z
N MET A 1 1.77 -20.45 -10.75
CA MET A 1 2.52 -20.80 -9.53
C MET A 1 2.60 -19.54 -8.68
N LEU A 2 1.90 -19.50 -7.54
CA LEU A 2 1.90 -18.39 -6.58
C LEU A 2 2.59 -18.83 -5.28
N LYS A 3 3.74 -19.49 -5.44
CA LYS A 3 4.65 -19.84 -4.35
C LYS A 3 5.89 -18.99 -4.57
N ASP A 4 6.43 -18.40 -3.49
CA ASP A 4 7.74 -17.72 -3.42
C ASP A 4 7.82 -16.18 -3.52
N ASN A 5 6.71 -15.44 -3.46
CA ASN A 5 6.76 -13.99 -3.15
C ASN A 5 6.23 -13.73 -1.74
N VAL A 6 6.92 -14.23 -0.71
CA VAL A 6 6.60 -13.88 0.68
C VAL A 6 7.10 -12.45 0.90
N TRP A 7 6.24 -11.46 0.64
CA TRP A 7 6.53 -10.06 0.94
C TRP A 7 6.57 -9.88 2.45
N GLY A 8 7.71 -9.45 2.97
CA GLY A 8 7.80 -9.05 4.37
C GLY A 8 6.94 -7.79 4.59
N SER A 9 6.09 -7.80 5.61
CA SER A 9 5.25 -6.64 5.92
C SER A 9 5.38 -6.24 7.39
N LYS A 10 5.38 -4.93 7.65
CA LYS A 10 5.31 -4.40 9.02
C LYS A 10 4.44 -3.16 9.08
N VAL A 11 3.57 -3.13 10.08
CA VAL A 11 2.86 -1.94 10.48
C VAL A 11 3.66 -1.27 11.59
N MET A 12 4.17 -0.08 11.33
CA MET A 12 5.03 0.68 12.23
C MET A 12 4.22 1.61 13.12
N SER A 13 4.65 1.77 14.37
CA SER A 13 4.16 2.84 15.24
C SER A 13 4.63 4.20 14.72
N ALA A 14 3.94 5.30 15.05
CA ALA A 14 4.34 6.65 14.66
C ALA A 14 5.79 6.98 15.02
N THR A 15 6.26 6.51 16.18
CA THR A 15 7.67 6.66 16.59
C THR A 15 8.65 5.95 15.66
N GLU A 16 8.35 4.70 15.26
CA GLU A 16 9.19 3.91 14.35
C GLU A 16 9.17 4.49 12.93
N TRP A 17 8.02 4.99 12.49
CA TRP A 17 7.91 5.68 11.21
C TRP A 17 8.74 6.97 11.18
N ALA A 18 8.73 7.73 12.27
CA ALA A 18 9.48 8.98 12.40
C ALA A 18 11.00 8.79 12.43
N THR A 19 11.52 7.62 12.84
CA THR A 19 12.97 7.34 12.76
C THR A 19 13.44 7.15 11.32
N GLY A 20 12.54 6.80 10.40
CA GLY A 20 12.86 6.50 9.02
C GLY A 20 13.71 5.23 8.86
N GLU A 21 13.81 4.41 9.91
CA GLU A 21 14.59 3.16 9.84
C GLU A 21 13.93 2.16 8.89
N ILE A 22 14.76 1.55 8.05
CA ILE A 22 14.33 0.53 7.11
C ILE A 22 14.34 -0.82 7.83
N PRO A 23 13.23 -1.55 7.86
CA PRO A 23 13.20 -2.86 8.49
C PRO A 23 14.18 -3.82 7.84
N VAL A 24 14.88 -4.63 8.65
CA VAL A 24 15.83 -5.64 8.16
C VAL A 24 15.16 -6.64 7.21
N PHE A 25 13.91 -7.01 7.46
CA PHE A 25 13.16 -7.92 6.57
C PHE A 25 12.85 -7.32 5.19
N ALA A 26 12.93 -5.99 5.06
CA ALA A 26 12.61 -5.27 3.85
C ALA A 26 13.85 -5.05 2.97
N GLN A 27 14.95 -5.79 3.16
CA GLN A 27 16.11 -5.67 2.29
C GLN A 27 15.94 -6.38 0.94
N GLU A 28 15.02 -7.35 0.84
CA GLU A 28 14.74 -8.08 -0.41
C GLU A 28 13.42 -7.62 -1.05
N ASN A 29 12.28 -8.11 -0.55
CA ASN A 29 10.95 -7.68 -0.96
C ASN A 29 10.12 -7.42 0.30
N GLY A 30 9.89 -6.14 0.61
CA GLY A 30 9.14 -5.79 1.78
C GLY A 30 8.39 -4.48 1.64
N PHE A 31 7.37 -4.32 2.46
CA PHE A 31 6.66 -3.06 2.60
C PHE A 31 6.35 -2.76 4.06
N TRP A 32 6.33 -1.48 4.39
CA TRP A 32 5.91 -1.02 5.71
C TRP A 32 5.09 0.26 5.60
N VAL A 33 4.25 0.45 6.59
CA VAL A 33 3.26 1.51 6.65
C VAL A 33 3.07 1.97 8.07
N GLU A 34 2.77 3.25 8.25
CA GLU A 34 2.48 3.85 9.53
C GLU A 34 1.08 3.41 10.02
N LYS A 35 1.00 2.96 11.28
CA LYS A 35 -0.19 2.32 11.87
C LYS A 35 -1.37 3.28 11.92
N GLU A 36 -1.16 4.53 12.32
CA GLU A 36 -2.24 5.49 12.47
C GLU A 36 -2.75 5.92 11.09
N ALA A 37 -1.87 6.19 10.14
CA ALA A 37 -2.25 6.46 8.75
C ALA A 37 -3.01 5.28 8.13
N LEU A 38 -2.57 4.04 8.36
CA LEU A 38 -3.29 2.86 7.89
C LEU A 38 -4.68 2.77 8.55
N HIS A 39 -4.77 2.93 9.86
CA HIS A 39 -6.04 2.84 10.57
C HIS A 39 -7.01 3.97 10.20
N ALA A 40 -6.51 5.18 9.99
CA ALA A 40 -7.30 6.34 9.58
C ALA A 40 -7.72 6.28 8.11
N ALA A 41 -6.96 5.59 7.26
CA ALA A 41 -7.26 5.45 5.85
C ALA A 41 -8.35 4.42 5.55
N PHE A 42 -8.54 3.42 6.42
CA PHE A 42 -9.51 2.35 6.23
C PHE A 42 -10.73 2.48 7.14
N THR A 43 -11.90 2.15 6.62
CA THR A 43 -13.10 1.99 7.46
C THR A 43 -13.02 0.70 8.30
N PRO A 44 -13.86 0.58 9.34
CA PRO A 44 -14.07 -0.70 10.03
C PRO A 44 -14.54 -1.83 9.09
N ALA A 45 -15.12 -1.49 7.94
CA ALA A 45 -15.52 -2.44 6.89
C ALA A 45 -14.38 -2.79 5.91
N GLY A 46 -13.15 -2.29 6.13
CA GLY A 46 -11.98 -2.58 5.29
C GLY A 46 -11.94 -1.80 3.97
N THR A 47 -12.74 -0.73 3.83
CA THR A 47 -12.74 0.11 2.63
C THR A 47 -11.73 1.24 2.77
N LEU A 48 -10.83 1.39 1.79
CA LEU A 48 -9.91 2.52 1.73
C LEU A 48 -10.68 3.82 1.39
N GLN A 49 -10.69 4.78 2.31
CA GLN A 49 -11.33 6.09 2.14
C GLN A 49 -10.34 7.22 1.88
N SER A 50 -9.14 7.13 2.45
CA SER A 50 -8.10 8.14 2.31
C SER A 50 -6.85 7.53 1.67
N PRO A 51 -6.05 8.30 0.93
CA PRO A 51 -4.77 7.80 0.44
C PRO A 51 -3.86 7.41 1.60
N VAL A 52 -3.12 6.32 1.44
CA VAL A 52 -2.16 5.84 2.44
C VAL A 52 -0.81 5.58 1.78
N VAL A 53 0.25 5.93 2.49
CA VAL A 53 1.62 5.86 2.00
C VAL A 53 2.29 4.60 2.53
N PHE A 54 2.88 3.84 1.63
CA PHE A 54 3.70 2.68 1.91
C PHE A 54 5.13 2.97 1.47
N HIS A 55 6.09 2.50 2.26
CA HIS A 55 7.45 2.36 1.80
C HIS A 55 7.67 0.92 1.37
N VAL A 56 8.26 0.75 0.19
CA VAL A 56 8.34 -0.54 -0.49
C VAL A 56 9.74 -0.72 -1.04
N THR A 57 10.28 -1.92 -0.91
CA THR A 57 11.58 -2.34 -1.43
C THR A 57 11.42 -3.58 -2.29
N GLY A 58 12.36 -3.77 -3.22
CA GLY A 58 12.34 -4.91 -4.15
C GLY A 58 11.52 -4.63 -5.40
N ASP A 59 10.72 -5.61 -5.82
CA ASP A 59 9.96 -5.57 -7.08
C ASP A 59 8.69 -4.70 -6.99
N ILE A 60 8.86 -3.39 -7.22
CA ILE A 60 7.76 -2.42 -7.20
C ILE A 60 6.65 -2.72 -8.22
N PRO A 61 6.95 -3.08 -9.48
CA PRO A 61 5.90 -3.54 -10.41
C PRO A 61 5.06 -4.71 -9.87
N ALA A 62 5.69 -5.68 -9.20
CA ALA A 62 4.96 -6.79 -8.59
C ALA A 62 4.10 -6.34 -7.40
N PHE A 63 4.58 -5.41 -6.58
CA PHE A 63 3.78 -4.80 -5.50
C PHE A 63 2.55 -4.08 -6.05
N ILE A 64 2.72 -3.21 -7.06
CA ILE A 64 1.62 -2.45 -7.66
C ILE A 64 0.58 -3.39 -8.26
N ARG A 65 1.01 -4.45 -8.93
CA ARG A 65 0.10 -5.49 -9.46
C ARG A 65 -0.67 -6.15 -8.33
N MET A 66 0.02 -6.61 -7.28
CA MET A 66 -0.61 -7.22 -6.11
C MET A 66 -1.69 -6.30 -5.51
N MET A 67 -1.39 -5.02 -5.29
CA MET A 67 -2.37 -4.07 -4.73
C MET A 67 -3.53 -3.81 -5.69
N THR A 68 -3.27 -3.76 -6.99
CA THR A 68 -4.31 -3.62 -8.02
C THR A 68 -5.25 -4.83 -8.05
N ASP A 69 -4.73 -6.06 -7.90
CA ASP A 69 -5.53 -7.29 -7.77
C ASP A 69 -6.43 -7.25 -6.52
N TYR A 70 -6.02 -6.58 -5.45
CA TYR A 70 -6.85 -6.32 -4.26
C TYR A 70 -7.81 -5.13 -4.42
N GLY A 71 -7.89 -4.50 -5.59
CA GLY A 71 -8.74 -3.34 -5.84
C GLY A 71 -8.22 -2.05 -5.18
N LEU A 72 -6.92 -2.00 -4.87
CA LEU A 72 -6.23 -0.86 -4.27
C LEU A 72 -5.26 -0.26 -5.30
N PRO A 73 -5.68 0.72 -6.10
CA PRO A 73 -4.80 1.38 -7.06
C PRO A 73 -3.57 1.97 -6.35
N ALA A 74 -2.39 1.54 -6.77
CA ALA A 74 -1.12 1.97 -6.19
C ALA A 74 -0.32 2.78 -7.21
N VAL A 75 0.29 3.88 -6.76
CA VAL A 75 1.14 4.73 -7.60
C VAL A 75 2.43 5.05 -6.86
N VAL A 76 3.57 4.89 -7.53
CA VAL A 76 4.87 5.37 -7.00
C VAL A 76 4.86 6.89 -7.01
N THR A 77 5.07 7.50 -5.84
CA THR A 77 5.07 8.95 -5.67
C THR A 77 6.46 9.52 -5.43
N ASP A 78 7.35 8.73 -4.83
CA ASP A 78 8.75 9.09 -4.65
C ASP A 78 9.63 7.84 -4.70
N SER A 79 10.93 8.01 -4.88
CA SER A 79 11.89 6.91 -4.95
C SER A 79 13.24 7.36 -4.43
N THR A 80 13.70 6.68 -3.39
CA THR A 80 15.01 6.89 -2.79
C THR A 80 15.94 5.72 -3.16
N PRO A 81 17.26 5.85 -2.95
CA PRO A 81 18.20 4.73 -3.16
C PRO A 81 17.91 3.51 -2.28
N GLN A 82 17.11 3.66 -1.22
CA GLN A 82 16.88 2.63 -0.23
C GLN A 82 15.47 2.03 -0.28
N TYR A 83 14.47 2.78 -0.73
CA TYR A 83 13.08 2.35 -0.87
C TYR A 83 12.29 3.26 -1.81
N HIS A 84 11.17 2.75 -2.29
CA HIS A 84 10.18 3.49 -3.06
C HIS A 84 8.99 3.86 -2.20
N THR A 85 8.48 5.06 -2.38
CA THR A 85 7.26 5.52 -1.73
C THR A 85 6.09 5.27 -2.67
N VAL A 86 5.16 4.44 -2.22
CA VAL A 86 3.97 4.03 -2.98
C VAL A 86 2.73 4.54 -2.25
N THR A 87 1.91 5.32 -2.94
CA THR A 87 0.64 5.78 -2.40
C THR A 87 -0.48 4.91 -2.94
N LEU A 88 -1.21 4.26 -2.05
CA LEU A 88 -2.49 3.66 -2.39
C LEU A 88 -3.53 4.77 -2.43
N LYS A 89 -4.32 4.78 -3.50
CA LYS A 89 -5.44 5.71 -3.64
C LYS A 89 -6.73 4.95 -3.39
N PRO A 90 -7.74 5.60 -2.79
CA PRO A 90 -9.09 5.05 -2.80
C PRO A 90 -9.50 4.82 -4.25
N GLY A 91 -9.59 3.56 -4.65
CA GLY A 91 -10.19 3.21 -5.92
C GLY A 91 -11.70 3.41 -5.82
N PRO A 92 -12.42 3.67 -6.93
CA PRO A 92 -13.81 3.28 -6.97
C PRO A 92 -13.79 1.77 -6.72
N GLY A 93 -14.10 1.36 -5.49
CA GLY A 93 -14.26 -0.05 -5.20
C GLY A 93 -15.14 -0.65 -6.28
N VAL A 94 -14.90 -1.89 -6.65
CA VAL A 94 -15.78 -2.63 -7.60
C VAL A 94 -17.12 -2.98 -6.91
N TRP A 95 -17.72 -1.97 -6.27
CA TRP A 95 -19.03 -1.83 -5.67
C TRP A 95 -19.62 -0.46 -6.03
N GLY A 96 -19.33 -0.02 -7.26
CA GLY A 96 -19.84 1.20 -7.84
C GLY A 96 -20.02 1.03 -9.34
N ARG A 97 -20.89 0.08 -9.75
CA ARG A 97 -21.63 0.31 -11.00
C ARG A 97 -22.43 1.58 -10.79
N ALA A 98 -21.84 2.71 -11.14
CA ALA A 98 -22.62 3.88 -11.52
C ALA A 98 -23.32 3.49 -12.83
N GLU A 99 -24.46 2.81 -12.72
CA GLU A 99 -25.50 2.92 -13.73
C GLU A 99 -25.95 4.38 -13.69
N ALA A 100 -25.26 5.22 -14.45
CA ALA A 100 -25.80 6.50 -14.85
C ALA A 100 -27.07 6.19 -15.66
N VAL A 101 -28.23 6.30 -15.01
CA VAL A 101 -29.53 6.29 -15.68
C VAL A 101 -29.65 7.63 -16.39
N PRO A 102 -29.63 7.71 -17.73
CA PRO A 102 -29.99 8.94 -18.40
C PRO A 102 -31.49 9.17 -18.22
N ALA A 103 -31.84 10.42 -17.93
CA ALA A 103 -33.20 10.93 -17.81
C ALA A 103 -34.00 10.83 -19.11
#